data_AF-W3Y368-F1
#
_entry.id   AF-W3Y368-F1
#
_cell.length_a   1.000
_cell.length_b   1.000
_cell.length_c   1.000
_cell.angle_alpha   90.00
_cell.angle_beta   90.00
_cell.angle_gamma   90.00
#
_symmetry.space_group_name_H-M   'P 1'
#
loop_
_entity.id
_entity.type
_entity.pdbx_description
1 polymer ?
#
loop_
_entity_poly.entity_id
_entity_poly.type
_entity_poly.pdbx_seq_one_letter_code
_entity_poly.pdbx_strand_id
1 'polypeptide(L)'
;MNKKKQIGMAVLAALMTASITAWAANDPLTISADTLSYDGTTGRADAKGNVVITQLDKTMTGANGWYNTKTQEANLDGGVSMIGTDMSMSAQSVHSFNNNKFTAMGDVHLQRADRQIFGNSVEYNTDTEYGLVSGNARLIAEGTTLTGDQVEGWLKEIRAVAKGNVTFANPERNVSGSADRATYTQTPNQNDGVVLLSGSAHAVQNGNVLNAPELKIRLADDSAETLGGRSTLVIVPNQ
;
A
#
# COMPACT_ATOMS: atom_id res chain seq x y z
N MET A 1 8.12 -22.77 -22.71
CA MET A 1 8.85 -22.51 -21.44
C MET A 1 7.83 -22.42 -20.31
N ASN A 2 7.85 -23.40 -19.41
CA ASN A 2 6.85 -23.61 -18.37
C ASN A 2 6.87 -22.50 -17.31
N LYS A 3 5.76 -21.77 -17.17
CA LYS A 3 5.51 -20.90 -16.02
C LYS A 3 5.26 -21.78 -14.80
N LYS A 4 6.21 -21.82 -13.87
CA LYS A 4 6.00 -22.45 -12.55
C LYS A 4 4.93 -21.64 -11.82
N LYS A 5 3.77 -22.25 -11.60
CA LYS A 5 2.70 -21.70 -10.76
C LYS A 5 3.23 -21.65 -9.33
N GLN A 6 3.42 -20.44 -8.82
CA GLN A 6 3.73 -20.22 -7.41
C GLN A 6 2.43 -20.38 -6.62
N ILE A 7 2.45 -21.24 -5.61
CA ILE A 7 1.31 -21.53 -4.73
C ILE A 7 1.63 -20.87 -3.40
N GLY A 8 0.85 -19.84 -3.05
CA GLY A 8 0.96 -19.10 -1.80
C GLY A 8 -0.03 -17.93 -1.82
N MET A 9 -0.85 -17.79 -0.78
CA MET A 9 -1.75 -16.66 -0.61
C MET A 9 -0.97 -15.36 -0.81
N ALA A 10 -1.52 -14.46 -1.64
CA ALA A 10 -1.00 -13.13 -1.96
C ALA A 10 -1.08 -12.17 -0.76
N VAL A 11 -0.62 -12.58 0.39
CA VAL A 11 -0.51 -11.75 1.58
C VAL A 11 0.95 -11.36 1.67
N LEU A 12 1.44 -10.51 0.72
CA LEU A 12 2.54 -9.55 0.99
C LEU A 12 3.22 -8.80 -0.15
N ALA A 13 2.99 -9.07 -1.43
CA ALA A 13 4.03 -8.73 -2.41
C ALA A 13 4.26 -7.23 -2.72
N ALA A 14 3.80 -6.28 -1.89
CA ALA A 14 3.78 -4.86 -2.20
C ALA A 14 4.80 -3.96 -1.49
N LEU A 15 5.46 -4.37 -0.40
CA LEU A 15 6.15 -3.36 0.42
C LEU A 15 7.68 -3.37 0.48
N MET A 16 8.41 -4.36 -0.05
CA MET A 16 9.87 -4.23 -0.29
C MET A 16 10.34 -5.35 -1.23
N THR A 17 10.82 -5.03 -2.43
CA THR A 17 11.65 -5.98 -3.17
C THR A 17 13.05 -6.02 -2.58
N ALA A 18 13.48 -7.25 -2.22
CA ALA A 18 14.84 -7.80 -2.19
C ALA A 18 15.33 -8.33 -0.82
N SER A 19 15.10 -9.62 -0.59
CA SER A 19 16.19 -10.54 -0.23
C SER A 19 15.76 -11.97 -0.54
N ILE A 20 16.28 -12.49 -1.65
CA ILE A 20 16.05 -13.84 -2.14
C ILE A 20 16.94 -14.78 -1.31
N THR A 21 16.37 -15.47 -0.34
CA THR A 21 16.87 -16.80 0.01
C THR A 21 15.81 -17.80 -0.37
N ALA A 22 16.13 -18.62 -1.35
CA ALA A 22 15.29 -19.70 -1.82
C ALA A 22 15.00 -20.68 -0.65
N TRP A 23 13.77 -20.66 -0.16
CA TRP A 23 13.21 -21.69 0.72
C TRP A 23 11.83 -22.08 0.18
N ALA A 24 11.50 -23.36 0.35
CA ALA A 24 10.54 -24.13 -0.43
C ALA A 24 9.21 -23.42 -0.73
N ALA A 25 8.94 -23.22 -2.02
CA ALA A 25 7.65 -22.72 -2.53
C ALA A 25 6.53 -23.78 -2.46
N ASN A 26 6.38 -24.49 -1.34
CA ASN A 26 5.42 -25.58 -1.16
C ASN A 26 4.91 -25.75 0.29
N ASP A 27 5.08 -24.76 1.15
CA ASP A 27 4.60 -24.87 2.53
C ASP A 27 3.07 -24.93 2.58
N PRO A 28 2.50 -25.88 3.35
CA PRO A 28 1.08 -26.10 3.39
C PRO A 28 0.37 -24.88 3.97
N LEU A 29 -0.73 -24.49 3.33
CA LEU A 29 -1.72 -23.60 3.92
C LEU A 29 -2.50 -24.39 4.98
N THR A 30 -2.53 -23.93 6.22
CA THR A 30 -3.36 -24.52 7.27
C THR A 30 -4.51 -23.58 7.62
N ILE A 31 -5.70 -24.14 7.85
CA ILE A 31 -6.89 -23.41 8.30
C ILE A 31 -7.43 -24.17 9.51
N SER A 32 -7.54 -23.49 10.64
CA SER A 32 -8.14 -23.97 11.88
C SER A 32 -9.31 -23.07 12.26
N ALA A 33 -10.37 -23.63 12.83
CA ALA A 33 -11.55 -22.90 13.30
C ALA A 33 -12.35 -23.78 14.28
N ASP A 34 -13.34 -23.22 14.95
CA ASP A 34 -14.27 -23.97 15.81
C ASP A 34 -15.10 -24.98 15.00
N THR A 35 -15.46 -24.62 13.77
CA THR A 35 -16.16 -25.50 12.84
C THR A 35 -15.58 -25.36 11.44
N LEU A 36 -15.24 -26.50 10.84
CA LEU A 36 -14.77 -26.62 9.45
C LEU A 36 -15.65 -27.60 8.68
N SER A 37 -16.08 -27.21 7.48
CA SER A 37 -16.71 -28.11 6.52
C SER A 37 -16.00 -28.04 5.18
N TYR A 38 -15.76 -29.18 4.54
CA TYR A 38 -15.12 -29.25 3.23
C TYR A 38 -15.97 -30.05 2.25
N ASP A 39 -16.30 -29.44 1.11
CA ASP A 39 -16.96 -30.09 -0.01
C ASP A 39 -15.91 -30.49 -1.06
N GLY A 40 -15.63 -31.79 -1.15
CA GLY A 40 -14.69 -32.34 -2.14
C GLY A 40 -15.15 -32.20 -3.60
N THR A 41 -16.44 -31.99 -3.85
CA THR A 41 -16.99 -31.79 -5.20
C THR A 41 -16.68 -30.39 -5.70
N THR A 42 -16.87 -29.36 -4.88
CA THR A 42 -16.61 -27.97 -5.26
C THR A 42 -15.21 -27.48 -4.89
N GLY A 43 -14.54 -28.16 -3.96
CA GLY A 43 -13.27 -27.75 -3.37
C GLY A 43 -13.41 -26.65 -2.31
N ARG A 44 -14.62 -26.34 -1.86
CA ARG A 44 -14.89 -25.28 -0.89
C ARG A 44 -14.72 -25.77 0.54
N ALA A 45 -13.89 -25.07 1.30
CA ALA A 45 -13.78 -25.16 2.76
C ALA A 45 -14.44 -23.93 3.39
N ASP A 46 -15.39 -24.13 4.30
CA ASP A 46 -15.98 -23.07 5.12
C ASP A 46 -15.47 -23.20 6.56
N ALA A 47 -15.06 -22.08 7.15
CA ALA A 47 -14.47 -21.98 8.48
C ALA A 47 -15.26 -20.97 9.32
N LYS A 48 -15.72 -21.38 10.50
CA LYS A 48 -16.54 -20.55 11.40
C LYS A 48 -16.02 -20.60 12.83
N GLY A 49 -15.92 -19.44 13.46
CA GLY A 49 -15.44 -19.26 14.82
C GLY A 49 -13.92 -19.38 14.93
N ASN A 50 -13.28 -18.36 15.51
CA ASN A 50 -11.83 -18.34 15.81
C ASN A 50 -10.96 -18.84 14.66
N VAL A 51 -11.19 -18.33 13.44
CA VAL A 51 -10.46 -18.79 12.26
C VAL A 51 -9.01 -18.35 12.36
N VAL A 52 -8.09 -19.31 12.21
CA VAL A 52 -6.65 -19.10 12.14
C VAL A 52 -6.14 -19.73 10.86
N ILE A 53 -5.50 -18.93 10.02
CA ILE A 53 -4.88 -19.34 8.77
C ILE A 53 -3.38 -19.15 8.91
N THR A 54 -2.59 -20.18 8.63
CA THR A 54 -1.13 -20.06 8.60
C THR A 54 -0.54 -20.51 7.29
N GLN A 55 0.47 -19.79 6.83
CA GLN A 55 1.28 -20.14 5.68
C GLN A 55 2.65 -19.49 5.80
N LEU A 56 3.72 -20.28 5.65
CA LEU A 56 5.10 -19.81 5.86
C LEU A 56 5.23 -19.13 7.25
N ASP A 57 5.70 -17.89 7.26
CA ASP A 57 5.89 -17.05 8.44
C ASP A 57 4.66 -16.21 8.81
N LYS A 58 3.52 -16.41 8.12
CA LYS A 58 2.34 -15.56 8.24
C LYS A 58 1.23 -16.27 8.97
N THR A 59 0.60 -15.55 9.89
CA THR A 59 -0.61 -15.96 10.59
C THR A 59 -1.68 -14.90 10.36
N MET A 60 -2.85 -15.32 9.91
CA MET A 60 -4.02 -14.47 9.73
C MET A 60 -5.18 -15.01 10.56
N THR A 61 -5.90 -14.12 11.25
CA THR A 61 -7.02 -14.47 12.12
C THR A 61 -8.28 -13.71 11.74
N GLY A 62 -9.46 -14.31 11.93
CA GLY A 62 -10.76 -13.68 11.73
C GLY A 62 -11.89 -14.48 12.39
N ALA A 63 -13.12 -13.98 12.33
CA ALA A 63 -14.27 -14.66 12.90
C ALA A 63 -14.79 -15.80 12.01
N ASN A 64 -14.90 -15.56 10.70
CA ASN A 64 -15.36 -16.55 9.72
C ASN A 64 -14.64 -16.37 8.40
N GLY A 65 -14.64 -17.41 7.57
CA GLY A 65 -14.08 -17.35 6.23
C GLY A 65 -14.39 -18.58 5.41
N TRP A 66 -13.96 -18.55 4.16
CA TRP A 66 -14.01 -19.69 3.27
C TRP A 66 -12.82 -19.67 2.32
N TYR A 67 -12.44 -20.85 1.82
CA TYR A 67 -11.37 -21.03 0.85
C TYR A 67 -11.78 -22.07 -0.19
N ASN A 68 -11.56 -21.79 -1.48
CA ASN A 68 -11.78 -22.76 -2.53
C ASN A 68 -10.43 -23.28 -3.06
N THR A 69 -10.18 -24.58 -2.89
CA THR A 69 -8.91 -25.22 -3.27
C THR A 69 -8.71 -25.33 -4.79
N LYS A 70 -9.79 -25.26 -5.58
CA LYS A 70 -9.74 -25.33 -7.05
C LYS A 70 -9.50 -23.97 -7.69
N THR A 71 -10.18 -22.93 -7.19
CA THR A 71 -10.05 -21.56 -7.72
C THR A 71 -9.00 -20.72 -7.01
N GLN A 72 -8.56 -21.15 -5.82
CA GLN A 72 -7.64 -20.42 -4.95
C GLN A 72 -8.20 -19.03 -4.56
N GLU A 73 -9.52 -18.99 -4.40
CA GLU A 73 -10.25 -17.82 -3.91
C GLU A 73 -10.53 -17.99 -2.43
N ALA A 74 -10.46 -16.91 -1.65
CA ALA A 74 -10.63 -16.95 -0.21
C ALA A 74 -11.27 -15.68 0.31
N ASN A 75 -12.11 -15.79 1.34
CA ASN A 75 -12.62 -14.65 2.11
C ASN A 75 -12.39 -14.90 3.59
N LEU A 76 -12.10 -13.83 4.33
CA LEU A 76 -12.03 -13.81 5.78
C LEU A 76 -12.68 -12.53 6.30
N ASP A 77 -13.52 -12.65 7.34
CA ASP A 77 -14.34 -11.57 7.89
C ASP A 77 -14.36 -11.56 9.42
N GLY A 78 -14.89 -10.47 9.98
CA GLY A 78 -15.12 -10.31 11.41
C GLY A 78 -13.87 -9.91 12.19
N GLY A 79 -13.14 -8.90 11.67
CA GLY A 79 -11.93 -8.39 12.28
C GLY A 79 -10.72 -9.23 11.88
N VAL A 80 -10.20 -8.95 10.69
CA VAL A 80 -9.00 -9.59 10.18
C VAL A 80 -7.77 -8.96 10.80
N SER A 81 -6.90 -9.81 11.36
CA SER A 81 -5.54 -9.45 11.76
C SER A 81 -4.57 -10.38 11.06
N MET A 82 -3.47 -9.86 10.56
CA MET A 82 -2.39 -10.64 9.99
C MET A 82 -1.05 -10.18 10.53
N ILE A 83 -0.22 -11.14 10.88
CA ILE A 83 1.12 -10.93 11.43
C ILE A 83 2.07 -11.82 10.63
N GLY A 84 3.14 -11.21 10.12
CA GLY A 84 4.30 -11.90 9.55
C GLY A 84 5.59 -11.39 10.20
N THR A 85 6.74 -11.88 9.73
CA THR A 85 8.04 -11.53 10.34
C THR A 85 8.35 -10.04 10.29
N ASP A 86 8.02 -9.38 9.18
CA ASP A 86 8.41 -7.99 8.91
C ASP A 86 7.20 -7.05 8.72
N MET A 87 5.99 -7.55 8.98
CA MET A 87 4.78 -6.82 8.65
C MET A 87 3.55 -7.26 9.43
N SER A 88 2.56 -6.38 9.44
CA SER A 88 1.24 -6.67 9.97
C SER A 88 0.15 -5.97 9.16
N MET A 89 -1.07 -6.46 9.28
CA MET A 89 -2.26 -5.86 8.70
C MET A 89 -3.44 -6.01 9.66
N SER A 90 -4.29 -4.99 9.74
CA SER A 90 -5.65 -5.10 10.27
C SER A 90 -6.67 -4.59 9.25
N ALA A 91 -7.83 -5.23 9.19
CA ALA A 91 -8.98 -4.82 8.38
C ALA A 91 -10.26 -5.46 8.94
N GLN A 92 -11.44 -5.03 8.49
CA GLN A 92 -12.69 -5.73 8.83
C GLN A 92 -12.88 -7.02 8.02
N SER A 93 -12.48 -7.02 6.76
CA SER A 93 -12.52 -8.20 5.89
C SER A 93 -11.40 -8.19 4.86
N VAL A 94 -11.06 -9.38 4.37
CA VAL A 94 -10.08 -9.61 3.30
C VAL A 94 -10.65 -10.63 2.32
N HIS A 95 -10.56 -10.32 1.03
CA HIS A 95 -10.95 -11.21 -0.06
C HIS A 95 -9.80 -11.35 -1.04
N SER A 96 -9.42 -12.58 -1.38
CA SER A 96 -8.33 -12.89 -2.31
C SER A 96 -8.83 -13.65 -3.53
N PHE A 97 -8.31 -13.30 -4.69
CA PHE A 97 -8.66 -13.87 -6.00
C PHE A 97 -7.43 -14.50 -6.65
N ASN A 98 -7.59 -15.70 -7.20
CA ASN A 98 -6.62 -16.36 -8.09
C ASN A 98 -5.17 -16.36 -7.56
N ASN A 99 -4.98 -16.32 -6.23
CA ASN A 99 -3.68 -16.16 -5.56
C ASN A 99 -2.80 -14.96 -5.99
N ASN A 100 -3.34 -13.98 -6.71
CA ASN A 100 -2.55 -12.84 -7.20
C ASN A 100 -3.18 -11.48 -6.93
N LYS A 101 -4.43 -11.43 -6.48
CA LYS A 101 -5.11 -10.19 -6.10
C LYS A 101 -5.72 -10.34 -4.72
N PHE A 102 -5.68 -9.29 -3.92
CA PHE A 102 -6.52 -9.19 -2.73
C PHE A 102 -7.17 -7.81 -2.61
N THR A 103 -8.26 -7.78 -1.86
CA THR A 103 -8.91 -6.58 -1.36
C THR A 103 -9.06 -6.69 0.15
N ALA A 104 -8.74 -5.61 0.87
CA ALA A 104 -8.98 -5.46 2.30
C ALA A 104 -9.95 -4.29 2.49
N MET A 105 -10.92 -4.43 3.39
CA MET A 105 -11.97 -3.43 3.61
C MET A 105 -12.20 -3.17 5.10
N GLY A 106 -12.57 -1.94 5.43
CA GLY A 106 -12.89 -1.48 6.77
C GLY A 106 -11.64 -1.16 7.58
N ASP A 107 -11.36 0.13 7.75
CA ASP A 107 -10.27 0.70 8.55
C ASP A 107 -8.94 -0.07 8.38
N VAL A 108 -8.53 -0.22 7.13
CA VAL A 108 -7.33 -0.97 6.78
C VAL A 108 -6.12 -0.24 7.33
N HIS A 109 -5.27 -0.98 8.04
CA HIS A 109 -3.94 -0.54 8.45
C HIS A 109 -2.94 -1.62 8.07
N LEU A 110 -1.97 -1.26 7.23
CA LEU A 110 -0.83 -2.08 6.87
C LEU A 110 0.42 -1.46 7.45
N GLN A 111 1.27 -2.26 8.08
CA GLN A 111 2.59 -1.83 8.51
C GLN A 111 3.66 -2.80 8.03
N ARG A 112 4.77 -2.24 7.52
CA ARG A 112 6.02 -2.96 7.28
C ARG A 112 7.18 -2.05 7.66
N ALA A 113 8.05 -2.51 8.56
CA ALA A 113 9.15 -1.70 9.08
C ALA A 113 8.65 -0.29 9.53
N ASP A 114 9.24 0.77 9.01
CA ASP A 114 8.90 2.18 9.25
C ASP A 114 7.74 2.71 8.38
N ARG A 115 7.19 1.86 7.50
CA ARG A 115 6.15 2.24 6.54
C ARG A 115 4.77 1.83 7.02
N GLN A 116 3.81 2.74 6.89
CA GLN A 116 2.41 2.50 7.22
C GLN A 116 1.50 2.96 6.11
N ILE A 117 0.41 2.23 5.88
CA ILE A 117 -0.68 2.58 4.96
C ILE A 117 -2.00 2.45 5.72
N PHE A 118 -2.83 3.48 5.61
CA PHE A 118 -4.18 3.52 6.14
C PHE A 118 -5.17 3.86 5.04
N GLY A 119 -6.38 3.29 5.12
CA GLY A 119 -7.50 3.68 4.27
C GLY A 119 -8.75 2.85 4.53
N ASN A 120 -9.89 3.26 3.98
CA ASN A 120 -11.15 2.53 4.09
C ASN A 120 -11.08 1.18 3.33
N SER A 121 -10.34 1.14 2.22
CA SER A 121 -10.08 -0.08 1.47
C SER A 121 -8.71 -0.07 0.80
N VAL A 122 -8.13 -1.26 0.65
CA VAL A 122 -6.88 -1.48 -0.10
C VAL A 122 -7.09 -2.59 -1.12
N GLU A 123 -6.66 -2.38 -2.35
CA GLU A 123 -6.50 -3.42 -3.35
C GLU A 123 -5.03 -3.60 -3.71
N TYR A 124 -4.63 -4.84 -3.97
CA TYR A 124 -3.29 -5.11 -4.48
C TYR A 124 -3.29 -6.28 -5.45
N ASN A 125 -2.49 -6.16 -6.51
CA ASN A 125 -2.24 -7.23 -7.48
C ASN A 125 -0.73 -7.52 -7.55
N THR A 126 -0.33 -8.75 -7.23
CA THR A 126 1.07 -9.19 -7.19
C THR A 126 1.68 -9.35 -8.58
N ASP A 127 0.87 -9.65 -9.60
CA ASP A 127 1.37 -9.86 -10.97
C ASP A 127 1.72 -8.53 -11.64
N THR A 128 0.91 -7.50 -11.41
CA THR A 128 1.17 -6.15 -11.93
C THR A 128 1.96 -5.27 -10.95
N GLU A 129 2.03 -5.68 -9.68
CA GLU A 129 2.51 -4.88 -8.56
C GLU A 129 1.81 -3.51 -8.47
N TYR A 130 0.50 -3.53 -8.76
CA TYR A 130 -0.37 -2.38 -8.65
C TYR A 130 -1.09 -2.40 -7.29
N GLY A 131 -1.06 -1.26 -6.60
CA GLY A 131 -1.80 -1.04 -5.36
C GLY A 131 -2.73 0.16 -5.47
N LEU A 132 -3.86 0.06 -4.77
CA LEU A 132 -4.86 1.12 -4.64
C LEU A 132 -5.28 1.23 -3.18
N VAL A 133 -5.21 2.43 -2.62
CA VAL A 133 -5.75 2.78 -1.31
C VAL A 133 -6.85 3.80 -1.54
N SER A 134 -8.05 3.53 -1.03
CA SER A 134 -9.22 4.39 -1.24
C SER A 134 -9.90 4.72 0.08
N GLY A 135 -10.36 5.97 0.18
CA GLY A 135 -11.06 6.52 1.34
C GLY A 135 -10.09 6.84 2.47
N ASN A 136 -9.90 8.12 2.77
CA ASN A 136 -9.00 8.61 3.82
C ASN A 136 -7.59 7.99 3.73
N ALA A 137 -7.04 7.89 2.52
CA ALA A 137 -5.74 7.29 2.31
C ALA A 137 -4.68 8.11 3.06
N ARG A 138 -3.90 7.43 3.90
CA ARG A 138 -2.76 8.01 4.61
C ARG A 138 -1.57 7.08 4.55
N LEU A 139 -0.46 7.57 4.02
CA LEU A 139 0.79 6.84 3.88
C LEU A 139 1.84 7.50 4.75
N ILE A 140 2.62 6.70 5.47
CA ILE A 140 3.76 7.16 6.26
C ILE A 140 4.99 6.39 5.81
N ALA A 141 6.05 7.10 5.48
CA ALA A 141 7.36 6.54 5.17
C ALA A 141 8.45 7.60 5.40
N GLU A 142 9.59 7.22 5.98
CA GLU A 142 10.77 8.11 6.11
C GLU A 142 10.43 9.47 6.75
N GLY A 143 9.61 9.45 7.81
CA GLY A 143 9.15 10.65 8.53
C GLY A 143 8.13 11.52 7.76
N THR A 144 7.78 11.16 6.53
CA THR A 144 6.81 11.86 5.69
C THR A 144 5.43 11.23 5.86
N THR A 145 4.43 12.05 6.14
CA THR A 145 3.02 11.66 6.07
C THR A 145 2.41 12.27 4.81
N LEU A 146 1.79 11.44 3.97
CA LEU A 146 1.03 11.83 2.78
C LEU A 146 -0.44 11.43 2.99
N THR A 147 -1.37 12.34 2.71
CA THR A 147 -2.81 12.04 2.72
C THR A 147 -3.44 12.28 1.35
N GLY A 148 -4.57 11.64 1.10
CA GLY A 148 -5.47 11.97 -0.01
C GLY A 148 -6.76 11.14 0.05
N ASP A 149 -7.71 11.43 -0.82
CA ASP A 149 -8.93 10.63 -0.95
C ASP A 149 -8.60 9.23 -1.52
N GLN A 150 -7.62 9.18 -2.42
CA GLN A 150 -7.15 7.97 -3.09
C GLN A 150 -5.64 8.04 -3.36
N VAL A 151 -4.95 6.90 -3.21
CA VAL A 151 -3.54 6.73 -3.61
C VAL A 151 -3.37 5.47 -4.44
N GLU A 152 -2.76 5.61 -5.61
CA GLU A 152 -2.40 4.53 -6.52
C GLU A 152 -0.88 4.35 -6.54
N GLY A 153 -0.41 3.11 -6.66
CA GLY A 153 1.00 2.76 -6.76
C GLY A 153 1.28 1.70 -7.83
N TRP A 154 2.34 1.91 -8.60
CA TRP A 154 2.87 0.97 -9.60
C TRP A 154 4.33 0.71 -9.26
N LEU A 155 4.61 -0.39 -8.55
CA LEU A 155 5.93 -0.64 -7.98
C LEU A 155 6.97 -0.96 -9.07
N LYS A 156 6.56 -1.67 -10.12
CA LYS A 156 7.41 -1.94 -11.30
C LYS A 156 7.90 -0.67 -12.00
N GLU A 157 7.08 0.38 -11.97
CA GLU A 157 7.38 1.68 -12.59
C GLU A 157 7.99 2.67 -11.61
N ILE A 158 8.06 2.33 -10.31
CA ILE A 158 8.35 3.24 -9.20
C ILE A 158 7.56 4.55 -9.36
N ARG A 159 6.24 4.38 -9.49
CA ARG A 159 5.30 5.47 -9.71
C ARG A 159 4.19 5.43 -8.67
N ALA A 160 3.81 6.59 -8.15
CA ALA A 160 2.65 6.73 -7.28
C ALA A 160 1.83 7.97 -7.65
N VAL A 161 0.53 7.93 -7.42
CA VAL A 161 -0.38 9.06 -7.65
C VAL A 161 -1.36 9.18 -6.50
N ALA A 162 -1.30 10.30 -5.77
CA ALA A 162 -2.31 10.69 -4.79
C ALA A 162 -3.29 11.68 -5.41
N LYS A 163 -4.59 11.54 -5.12
CA LYS A 163 -5.67 12.38 -5.67
C LYS A 163 -6.68 12.75 -4.58
N GLY A 164 -7.19 13.97 -4.68
CA GLY A 164 -8.22 14.51 -3.80
C GLY A 164 -7.66 14.87 -2.44
N ASN A 165 -7.81 16.14 -2.04
CA ASN A 165 -7.36 16.65 -0.73
C ASN A 165 -5.92 16.23 -0.37
N VAL A 166 -4.99 16.30 -1.34
CA VAL A 166 -3.64 15.81 -1.11
C VAL A 166 -2.92 16.75 -0.17
N THR A 167 -2.35 16.20 0.91
CA THR A 167 -1.43 16.92 1.78
C THR A 167 -0.21 16.07 2.06
N PHE A 168 0.94 16.72 2.28
CA PHE A 168 2.12 16.04 2.78
C PHE A 168 2.79 16.88 3.86
N ALA A 169 3.46 16.21 4.79
CA ALA A 169 4.25 16.85 5.82
C ALA A 169 5.43 15.96 6.22
N ASN A 170 6.60 16.57 6.37
CA ASN A 170 7.75 15.96 7.02
C ASN A 170 8.29 16.96 8.06
N PRO A 171 7.97 16.76 9.36
CA PRO A 171 8.37 17.66 10.43
C PRO A 171 9.89 17.78 10.60
N GLU A 172 10.64 16.69 10.39
CA GLU A 172 12.11 16.68 10.52
C GLU A 172 12.78 17.57 9.48
N ARG A 173 12.17 17.67 8.28
CA ARG A 173 12.61 18.53 7.19
C ARG A 173 11.92 19.89 7.17
N ASN A 174 11.06 20.17 8.16
CA ASN A 174 10.26 21.39 8.26
C ASN A 174 9.57 21.77 6.93
N VAL A 175 8.98 20.76 6.29
CA VAL A 175 8.35 20.88 4.98
C VAL A 175 6.92 20.34 5.02
N SER A 176 6.01 21.04 4.37
CA SER A 176 4.63 20.62 4.19
C SER A 176 4.04 21.17 2.90
N GLY A 177 2.94 20.62 2.43
CA GLY A 177 2.23 21.19 1.31
C GLY A 177 0.91 20.49 1.00
N SER A 178 0.22 21.03 0.00
CA SER A 178 -1.06 20.53 -0.47
C SER A 178 -1.23 20.73 -1.97
N ALA A 179 -2.09 19.91 -2.58
CA ALA A 179 -2.52 20.01 -3.97
C ALA A 179 -3.79 19.19 -4.21
N ASP A 180 -4.42 19.34 -5.37
CA ASP A 180 -5.51 18.44 -5.79
C ASP A 180 -4.96 17.05 -6.16
N ARG A 181 -3.72 16.99 -6.67
CA ARG A 181 -3.05 15.76 -7.08
C ARG A 181 -1.54 15.85 -6.88
N ALA A 182 -0.93 14.76 -6.42
CA ALA A 182 0.51 14.57 -6.40
C ALA A 182 0.88 13.34 -7.23
N THR A 183 1.90 13.45 -8.09
CA THR A 183 2.44 12.34 -8.87
C THR A 183 3.93 12.18 -8.55
N TYR A 184 4.32 10.97 -8.14
CA TYR A 184 5.70 10.59 -7.90
C TYR A 184 6.20 9.65 -9.00
N THR A 185 7.43 9.85 -9.46
CA THR A 185 8.13 8.96 -10.40
C THR A 185 9.61 8.92 -10.07
N GLN A 186 10.24 7.76 -10.25
CA GLN A 186 11.69 7.58 -10.12
C GLN A 186 12.18 6.46 -11.05
N THR A 187 13.41 6.58 -11.56
CA THR A 187 14.06 5.47 -12.28
C THR A 187 14.61 4.45 -11.28
N PRO A 188 14.41 3.13 -11.49
CA PRO A 188 14.95 2.11 -10.60
C PRO A 188 16.44 2.25 -10.31
N ASN A 189 16.78 2.29 -9.01
CA ASN A 189 18.14 2.43 -8.49
C ASN A 189 18.85 3.74 -8.89
N GLN A 190 18.11 4.77 -9.31
CA GLN A 190 18.64 6.11 -9.57
C GLN A 190 18.15 7.09 -8.52
N ASN A 191 18.95 8.10 -8.21
CA ASN A 191 18.54 9.20 -7.35
C ASN A 191 17.95 10.35 -8.18
N ASP A 192 16.86 10.09 -8.91
CA ASP A 192 16.21 11.04 -9.83
C ASP A 192 14.72 11.25 -9.54
N GLY A 193 14.29 10.94 -8.31
CA GLY A 193 12.90 11.04 -7.89
C GLY A 193 12.32 12.44 -8.11
N VAL A 194 11.11 12.48 -8.68
CA VAL A 194 10.36 13.72 -8.94
C VAL A 194 8.97 13.62 -8.35
N VAL A 195 8.54 14.67 -7.67
CA VAL A 195 7.15 14.89 -7.25
C VAL A 195 6.57 16.04 -8.06
N LEU A 196 5.47 15.81 -8.75
CA LEU A 196 4.67 16.85 -9.41
C LEU A 196 3.37 17.05 -8.61
N LEU A 197 3.24 18.22 -8.01
CA LEU A 197 2.01 18.71 -7.38
C LEU A 197 1.23 19.52 -8.41
N SER A 198 -0.06 19.25 -8.56
CA SER A 198 -0.91 19.91 -9.56
C SER A 198 -2.30 20.20 -9.01
N GLY A 199 -2.91 21.29 -9.49
CA GLY A 199 -4.22 21.74 -9.03
C GLY A 199 -4.07 22.48 -7.71
N SER A 200 -3.64 23.74 -7.80
CA SER A 200 -3.41 24.62 -6.64
C SER A 200 -2.30 24.12 -5.71
N ALA A 201 -1.11 23.90 -6.27
CA ALA A 201 0.05 23.49 -5.50
C ALA A 201 0.47 24.58 -4.49
N HIS A 202 0.56 24.18 -3.23
CA HIS A 202 1.01 24.98 -2.11
C HIS A 202 2.09 24.21 -1.37
N ALA A 203 3.25 24.82 -1.14
CA ALA A 203 4.33 24.22 -0.38
C ALA A 203 4.92 25.24 0.61
N VAL A 204 5.30 24.74 1.77
CA VAL A 204 5.98 25.49 2.82
C VAL A 204 7.25 24.75 3.18
N GLN A 205 8.39 25.44 3.17
CA GLN A 205 9.67 24.89 3.61
C GLN A 205 10.43 25.95 4.42
N ASN A 206 10.76 25.63 5.67
CA ASN A 206 11.44 26.57 6.56
C ASN A 206 10.76 27.95 6.65
N GLY A 207 9.41 27.95 6.67
CA GLY A 207 8.60 29.17 6.69
C GLY A 207 8.42 29.86 5.34
N ASN A 208 9.26 29.56 4.34
CA ASN A 208 9.07 30.07 2.98
C ASN A 208 7.86 29.40 2.34
N VAL A 209 7.03 30.17 1.64
CA VAL A 209 5.78 29.69 1.04
C VAL A 209 5.84 29.82 -0.48
N LEU A 210 5.51 28.75 -1.18
CA LEU A 210 5.43 28.70 -2.64
C LEU A 210 4.01 28.30 -3.08
N ASN A 211 3.39 29.15 -3.89
CA ASN A 211 2.09 28.90 -4.50
C ASN A 211 2.23 28.89 -6.02
N ALA A 212 1.71 27.85 -6.67
CA ALA A 212 1.75 27.70 -8.12
C ALA A 212 0.58 26.84 -8.63
N PRO A 213 0.17 26.98 -9.91
CA PRO A 213 -0.73 26.02 -10.53
C PRO A 213 -0.18 24.58 -10.48
N GLU A 214 1.12 24.46 -10.76
CA GLU A 214 1.89 23.23 -10.67
C GLU A 214 3.26 23.48 -10.03
N LEU A 215 3.70 22.54 -9.21
CA LEU A 215 5.01 22.56 -8.56
C LEU A 215 5.72 21.23 -8.77
N LYS A 216 6.85 21.29 -9.47
CA LYS A 216 7.75 20.15 -9.68
C LYS A 216 8.88 20.21 -8.66
N ILE A 217 9.02 19.17 -7.85
CA ILE A 217 10.07 19.02 -6.85
C ILE A 217 11.00 17.88 -7.31
N ARG A 218 12.30 18.16 -7.37
CA ARG A 218 13.35 17.17 -7.62
C ARG A 218 13.97 16.78 -6.29
N LEU A 219 13.90 15.49 -5.94
CA LEU A 219 14.40 14.99 -4.66
C LEU A 219 15.93 14.85 -4.63
N ALA A 220 16.58 14.82 -5.78
CA ALA A 220 18.02 14.64 -5.90
C ALA A 220 18.82 15.83 -5.33
N ASP A 221 18.27 17.03 -5.47
CA ASP A 221 18.91 18.31 -5.13
C ASP A 221 17.98 19.24 -4.34
N ASP A 222 16.84 18.72 -3.88
CA ASP A 222 15.77 19.46 -3.19
C ASP A 222 15.29 20.72 -3.94
N SER A 223 15.47 20.77 -5.27
CA SER A 223 15.07 21.92 -6.09
C SER A 223 13.58 21.88 -6.43
N ALA A 224 12.98 23.07 -6.55
CA ALA A 224 11.58 23.23 -6.92
C ALA A 224 11.43 24.17 -8.12
N GLU A 225 10.54 23.81 -9.04
CA GLU A 225 10.26 24.52 -10.27
C GLU A 225 8.75 24.68 -10.44
N THR A 226 8.29 25.92 -10.62
CA THR A 226 6.88 26.23 -10.81
C THR A 226 6.50 26.17 -12.28
N LEU A 227 5.34 25.58 -12.59
CA LEU A 227 4.84 25.41 -13.95
C LEU A 227 3.40 25.93 -14.06
N GLY A 228 2.89 26.05 -15.29
CA GLY A 228 1.47 26.28 -15.54
C GLY A 228 0.95 27.71 -15.29
N GLY A 229 1.83 28.69 -15.02
CA GLY A 229 1.45 30.11 -14.99
C GLY A 229 2.09 30.92 -13.86
N ARG A 230 1.39 31.99 -13.45
CA ARG A 230 1.87 32.90 -12.39
C ARG A 230 2.02 32.15 -11.07
N SER A 231 3.21 32.25 -10.50
CA SER A 231 3.54 31.66 -9.21
C SER A 231 4.00 32.73 -8.24
N THR A 232 3.98 32.44 -6.94
CA THR A 232 4.35 33.39 -5.89
C THR A 232 5.19 32.69 -4.84
N LEU A 233 6.41 33.19 -4.63
CA LEU A 233 7.30 32.81 -3.54
C LEU A 233 7.27 33.92 -2.48
N VAL A 234 6.92 33.57 -1.25
CA VAL A 234 7.02 34.44 -0.08
C VAL A 234 8.17 33.94 0.77
N ILE A 235 9.18 34.79 0.95
CA ILE A 235 10.39 34.47 1.72
C ILE A 235 10.20 35.04 3.13
N VAL A 236 10.38 34.19 4.13
CA VAL A 236 10.43 34.62 5.53
C VAL A 236 11.90 34.74 5.92
N PRO A 237 12.41 35.95 6.19
CA PRO A 237 13.79 36.11 6.63
C PRO A 237 14.01 35.36 7.94
N ASN A 238 15.11 34.61 8.05
CA ASN A 238 15.54 34.05 9.32
C ASN A 238 15.74 35.20 10.33
N GLN A 239 15.17 35.06 11.52
CA GLN A 239 15.50 35.92 12.67
C GLN A 239 16.85 35.51 13.27
#